data_AF-A0A958TK82-F1
#
_entry.id   AF-A0A958TK82-F1
#
_cell.length_a   1.000
_cell.length_b   1.000
_cell.length_c   1.000
_cell.angle_alpha   90.00
_cell.angle_beta   90.00
_cell.angle_gamma   90.00
#
_symmetry.space_group_name_H-M   'P 1'
#
loop_
_entity.id
_entity.type
_entity.pdbx_description
1 polymer ?
#
loop_
_entity_poly.entity_id
_entity_poly.type
_entity_poly.pdbx_seq_one_letter_code
_entity_poly.pdbx_strand_id
1 'polypeptide(L)'
;MNKEILRKGFLNLCTAKSMAELYEANFKQVSKYVHATSRGHEAIQTAIGMQLLPQDYAFPYYRDDAMLLSFGLQPYDLMLQLLAKKEDPFSGGRTYYSHPSLRDDDKPKIPHQSSATGMQAIPATGVAMGMQYKELQGLDDKTLKDLPLVVCSLGDASVTEGEIAEAFQMAALKQM
;
A
#
# COMPACT_ATOMS: atom_id res chain seq x y z
N MET A 1 -17.71 -13.10 -13.60
CA MET A 1 -16.43 -12.86 -12.90
C MET A 1 -15.56 -14.11 -13.03
N ASN A 2 -14.27 -13.97 -13.39
CA ASN A 2 -13.38 -15.12 -13.60
C ASN A 2 -13.17 -15.88 -12.27
N LYS A 3 -13.35 -17.22 -12.29
CA LYS A 3 -13.20 -18.10 -11.13
C LYS A 3 -11.79 -18.06 -10.53
N GLU A 4 -10.76 -17.86 -11.36
CA GLU A 4 -9.38 -17.75 -10.90
C GLU A 4 -9.14 -16.47 -10.11
N ILE A 5 -9.68 -15.34 -10.57
CA ILE A 5 -9.64 -14.05 -9.86
C ILE A 5 -10.31 -14.20 -8.49
N LEU A 6 -11.50 -14.80 -8.46
CA LEU A 6 -12.23 -15.07 -7.22
C LEU A 6 -11.42 -15.95 -6.25
N ARG A 7 -10.81 -17.01 -6.76
CA ARG A 7 -9.98 -17.91 -5.94
C ARG A 7 -8.76 -17.20 -5.37
N LYS A 8 -8.06 -16.39 -6.19
CA LYS A 8 -6.90 -15.61 -5.75
C LYS A 8 -7.29 -14.59 -4.68
N GLY A 9 -8.36 -13.83 -4.92
CA GLY A 9 -8.86 -12.85 -3.96
C GLY A 9 -9.30 -13.50 -2.63
N PHE A 10 -10.03 -14.62 -2.70
CA PHE A 10 -10.44 -15.36 -1.51
C PHE A 10 -9.26 -15.92 -0.72
N LEU A 11 -8.22 -16.41 -1.40
CA LEU A 11 -7.01 -16.89 -0.74
C LEU A 11 -6.29 -15.75 0.00
N ASN A 12 -6.17 -14.57 -0.60
CA ASN A 12 -5.57 -13.39 0.05
C ASN A 12 -6.37 -12.94 1.27
N LEU A 13 -7.71 -12.88 1.14
CA LEU A 13 -8.64 -12.59 2.25
C LEU A 13 -8.41 -13.53 3.44
N CYS A 14 -8.41 -14.84 3.18
CA CYS A 14 -8.18 -15.83 4.23
C CYS A 14 -6.79 -15.73 4.83
N THR A 15 -5.77 -15.46 4.03
CA THR A 15 -4.39 -15.30 4.49
C THR A 15 -4.25 -14.11 5.43
N ALA A 16 -4.78 -12.93 5.05
CA ALA A 16 -4.79 -11.74 5.90
C ALA A 16 -5.51 -11.99 7.23
N LYS A 17 -6.69 -12.64 7.18
CA LYS A 17 -7.45 -13.01 8.37
C LYS A 17 -6.67 -13.95 9.29
N SER A 18 -6.05 -15.00 8.74
CA SER A 18 -5.25 -15.95 9.51
C SER A 18 -4.02 -15.30 10.14
N MET A 19 -3.37 -14.35 9.47
CA MET A 19 -2.29 -13.56 10.05
C MET A 19 -2.78 -12.74 11.25
N ALA A 20 -3.92 -12.05 11.11
CA ALA A 20 -4.51 -11.27 12.20
C ALA A 20 -4.85 -12.15 13.43
N GLU A 21 -5.48 -13.30 13.21
CA GLU A 21 -5.78 -14.26 14.29
C GLU A 21 -4.51 -14.78 14.96
N LEU A 22 -3.46 -15.06 14.19
CA LEU A 22 -2.17 -15.50 14.71
C LEU A 22 -1.50 -14.42 15.57
N TYR A 23 -1.54 -13.16 15.12
CA TYR A 23 -0.96 -12.04 15.85
C TYR A 23 -1.72 -11.78 17.16
N GLU A 24 -3.05 -11.86 17.14
CA GLU A 24 -3.89 -11.76 18.34
C GLU A 24 -3.59 -12.90 19.32
N ALA A 25 -3.51 -14.14 18.85
CA ALA A 25 -3.18 -15.29 19.69
C ALA A 25 -1.79 -15.19 20.33
N ASN A 26 -0.85 -14.49 19.67
CA ASN A 26 0.52 -14.31 20.13
C ASN A 26 0.81 -12.86 20.57
N PHE A 27 -0.22 -12.10 21.01
CA PHE A 27 -0.09 -10.65 21.21
C PHE A 27 1.13 -10.28 22.07
N LYS A 28 1.42 -11.03 23.14
CA LYS A 28 2.57 -10.78 24.03
C LYS A 28 3.92 -10.75 23.29
N GLN A 29 4.04 -11.50 22.20
CA GLN A 29 5.26 -11.58 21.40
C GLN A 29 5.30 -10.48 20.32
N VAL A 30 4.17 -10.20 19.68
CA VAL A 30 4.09 -9.29 18.53
C VAL A 30 3.76 -7.85 18.90
N SER A 31 3.25 -7.59 20.11
CA SER A 31 2.88 -6.25 20.60
C SER A 31 4.05 -5.49 21.24
N LYS A 32 5.30 -5.80 20.88
CA LYS A 32 6.47 -5.01 21.31
C LYS A 32 6.43 -3.60 20.71
N TYR A 33 5.89 -3.50 19.50
CA TYR A 33 5.59 -2.25 18.82
C TYR A 33 4.10 -2.23 18.43
N VAL A 34 3.61 -1.03 18.15
CA VAL A 34 2.23 -0.85 17.66
C VAL A 34 2.10 -1.51 16.29
N HIS A 35 1.06 -2.31 16.12
CA HIS A 35 0.66 -2.86 14.83
C HIS A 35 -0.85 -2.87 14.72
N ALA A 36 -1.34 -2.75 13.49
CA ALA A 36 -2.73 -2.94 13.15
C ALA A 36 -2.80 -3.74 11.86
N THR A 37 -3.72 -4.71 11.81
CA THR A 37 -3.96 -5.52 10.62
C THR A 37 -5.10 -4.94 9.80
N SER A 38 -5.26 -5.44 8.58
CA SER A 38 -6.39 -5.14 7.68
C SER A 38 -7.72 -5.74 8.10
N ARG A 39 -7.88 -6.23 9.34
CA ARG A 39 -9.11 -6.87 9.81
C ARG A 39 -10.33 -6.00 9.49
N GLY A 40 -11.29 -6.54 8.74
CA GLY A 40 -12.49 -5.85 8.26
C GLY A 40 -12.34 -5.05 6.95
N HIS A 41 -11.12 -4.91 6.42
CA HIS A 41 -10.77 -4.16 5.22
C HIS A 41 -10.14 -5.04 4.14
N GLU A 42 -10.02 -6.35 4.39
CA GLU A 42 -9.26 -7.28 3.56
C GLU A 42 -9.80 -7.29 2.12
N ALA A 43 -11.12 -7.17 1.95
CA ALA A 43 -11.77 -7.27 0.63
C ALA A 43 -11.42 -6.11 -0.30
N ILE A 44 -11.52 -4.87 0.19
CA ILE A 44 -11.25 -3.68 -0.63
C ILE A 44 -9.75 -3.55 -0.94
N GLN A 45 -8.91 -3.82 0.05
CA GLN A 45 -7.46 -3.83 -0.12
C GLN A 45 -7.01 -4.92 -1.10
N THR A 46 -7.60 -6.12 -0.98
CA THR A 46 -7.31 -7.22 -1.89
C THR A 46 -7.70 -6.85 -3.32
N ALA A 47 -8.90 -6.30 -3.50
CA ALA A 47 -9.43 -5.92 -4.81
C ALA A 47 -8.56 -4.86 -5.49
N ILE A 48 -8.21 -3.79 -4.78
CA ILE A 48 -7.32 -2.73 -5.32
C ILE A 48 -5.95 -3.32 -5.64
N GLY A 49 -5.34 -4.06 -4.71
CA GLY A 49 -3.99 -4.57 -4.90
C GLY A 49 -3.86 -5.56 -6.06
N MET A 50 -4.93 -6.27 -6.41
CA MET A 50 -4.96 -7.18 -7.56
C MET A 50 -5.01 -6.48 -8.92
N GLN A 51 -5.36 -5.18 -8.96
CA GLN A 51 -5.44 -4.39 -10.18
C GLN A 51 -4.15 -3.59 -10.47
N LEU A 52 -3.35 -3.33 -9.45
CA LEU A 52 -2.14 -2.53 -9.60
C LEU A 52 -1.03 -3.28 -10.33
N LEU A 53 -0.35 -2.56 -11.21
CA LEU A 53 0.69 -3.04 -12.10
C LEU A 53 2.08 -2.49 -11.67
N PRO A 54 3.19 -3.02 -12.21
CA PRO A 54 4.53 -2.61 -11.79
C PRO A 54 4.88 -1.14 -12.04
N GLN A 55 4.22 -0.48 -13.00
CA GLN A 55 4.39 0.95 -13.27
C GLN A 55 3.64 1.86 -12.29
N ASP A 56 2.72 1.32 -11.50
CA ASP A 56 1.87 2.09 -10.60
C ASP A 56 2.58 2.43 -9.29
N TYR A 57 2.08 3.47 -8.63
CA TYR A 57 2.54 3.85 -7.30
C TYR A 57 1.42 3.67 -6.29
N ALA A 58 1.71 2.95 -5.22
CA ALA A 58 0.82 2.81 -4.09
C ALA A 58 1.36 3.61 -2.91
N PHE A 59 0.46 4.28 -2.22
CA PHE A 59 0.68 4.95 -0.95
C PHE A 59 -0.25 4.30 0.10
N PRO A 60 0.13 3.13 0.65
CA PRO A 60 -0.71 2.37 1.58
C PRO A 60 -0.79 3.06 2.94
N TYR A 61 -1.88 2.81 3.65
CA TYR A 61 -2.06 3.19 5.04
C TYR A 61 -1.53 2.11 5.99
N TYR A 62 -1.37 2.42 7.28
CA TYR A 62 -0.81 1.49 8.27
C TYR A 62 -1.68 0.24 8.55
N ARG A 63 -2.84 0.10 7.90
CA ARG A 63 -3.73 -1.09 7.97
C ARG A 63 -3.78 -1.88 6.66
N ASP A 64 -2.94 -1.56 5.68
CA ASP A 64 -3.06 -2.11 4.32
C ASP A 64 -2.27 -3.41 4.08
N ASP A 65 -2.09 -4.25 5.10
CA ASP A 65 -1.32 -5.48 4.95
C ASP A 65 -1.96 -6.50 3.97
N ALA A 66 -3.29 -6.53 3.79
CA ALA A 66 -3.91 -7.33 2.74
C ALA A 66 -3.63 -6.79 1.33
N MET A 67 -3.41 -5.48 1.18
CA MET A 67 -2.99 -4.89 -0.09
C MET A 67 -1.58 -5.38 -0.45
N LEU A 68 -0.68 -5.46 0.54
CA LEU A 68 0.68 -5.97 0.36
C LEU A 68 0.71 -7.45 -0.03
N LEU A 69 -0.16 -8.27 0.57
CA LEU A 69 -0.36 -9.65 0.11
C LEU A 69 -0.85 -9.71 -1.35
N SER A 70 -1.70 -8.78 -1.77
CA SER A 70 -2.15 -8.68 -3.17
C SER A 70 -1.06 -8.27 -4.15
N PHE A 71 -0.06 -7.50 -3.72
CA PHE A 71 1.15 -7.22 -4.50
C PHE A 71 2.07 -8.44 -4.65
N GLY A 72 1.76 -9.56 -3.98
CA GLY A 72 2.54 -10.80 -4.05
C GLY A 72 3.54 -10.96 -2.92
N LEU A 73 3.51 -10.08 -1.90
CA LEU A 73 4.33 -10.28 -0.72
C LEU A 73 3.82 -11.46 0.11
N GLN A 74 4.74 -12.12 0.79
CA GLN A 74 4.43 -13.29 1.58
C GLN A 74 4.15 -12.89 3.04
N PRO A 75 3.35 -13.68 3.78
CA PRO A 75 3.19 -13.49 5.22
C PRO A 75 4.52 -13.40 5.98
N TYR A 76 5.54 -14.13 5.51
CA TYR A 76 6.89 -14.07 6.06
C TYR A 76 7.51 -12.67 5.96
N ASP A 77 7.40 -12.01 4.81
CA ASP A 77 7.93 -10.65 4.59
C ASP A 77 7.31 -9.65 5.57
N LEU A 78 5.99 -9.74 5.74
CA LEU A 78 5.23 -8.90 6.67
C LEU A 78 5.61 -9.19 8.14
N MET A 79 5.84 -10.46 8.49
CA MET A 79 6.29 -10.85 9.82
C MET A 79 7.72 -10.37 10.14
N LEU A 80 8.61 -10.27 9.16
CA LEU A 80 9.94 -9.71 9.36
C LEU A 80 9.86 -8.25 9.82
N GLN A 81 8.99 -7.45 9.19
CA GLN A 81 8.73 -6.08 9.62
C GLN A 81 8.07 -6.04 11.01
N LEU A 82 7.05 -6.88 11.25
CA LEU A 82 6.37 -6.96 12.55
C LEU A 82 7.35 -7.18 13.72
N LEU A 83 8.37 -8.01 13.49
CA LEU A 83 9.36 -8.39 14.49
C LEU A 83 10.66 -7.59 14.41
N ALA A 84 10.69 -6.51 13.61
CA ALA A 84 11.83 -5.63 13.38
C ALA A 84 13.11 -6.41 13.03
N LYS A 85 13.01 -7.34 12.07
CA LYS A 85 14.15 -8.15 11.61
C LYS A 85 14.97 -7.40 10.57
N LYS A 86 16.28 -7.67 10.56
CA LYS A 86 17.22 -7.06 9.63
C LYS A 86 16.88 -7.38 8.18
N GLU A 87 16.33 -8.56 7.95
CA GLU A 87 15.96 -9.09 6.64
C GLU A 87 14.60 -8.57 6.15
N ASP A 88 13.91 -7.72 6.92
CA ASP A 88 12.71 -7.00 6.47
C ASP A 88 12.96 -6.31 5.11
N PRO A 89 12.20 -6.68 4.06
CA PRO A 89 12.44 -6.18 2.70
C PRO A 89 12.10 -4.70 2.53
N PHE A 90 11.37 -4.11 3.48
CA PHE A 90 10.94 -2.72 3.39
C PHE A 90 12.01 -1.77 3.91
N SER A 91 12.41 -1.96 5.17
CA SER A 91 13.19 -0.98 5.92
C SER A 91 14.43 -1.57 6.61
N GLY A 92 14.60 -2.89 6.55
CA GLY A 92 15.58 -3.61 7.36
C GLY A 92 15.29 -3.54 8.86
N GLY A 93 14.00 -3.48 9.24
CA GLY A 93 13.53 -3.48 10.62
C GLY A 93 13.57 -2.11 11.30
N ARG A 94 13.64 -1.02 10.52
CA ARG A 94 13.69 0.37 11.04
C ARG A 94 12.32 0.99 11.22
N THR A 95 11.33 0.53 10.46
CA THR A 95 9.92 0.91 10.63
C THR A 95 9.12 -0.24 11.21
N TYR A 96 8.07 0.11 11.96
CA TYR A 96 7.17 -0.88 12.53
C TYR A 96 6.16 -1.37 11.48
N TYR A 97 5.37 -2.37 11.87
CA TYR A 97 4.48 -3.11 10.99
C TYR A 97 3.62 -2.24 10.06
N SER A 98 3.43 -2.72 8.83
CA SER A 98 2.62 -2.09 7.78
C SER A 98 3.08 -0.67 7.40
N HIS A 99 4.40 -0.42 7.45
CA HIS A 99 5.06 0.76 6.87
C HIS A 99 6.01 0.34 5.73
N PRO A 100 5.47 -0.21 4.63
CA PRO A 100 6.26 -0.77 3.55
C PRO A 100 6.98 0.31 2.73
N SER A 101 8.07 -0.10 2.08
CA SER A 101 8.60 0.56 0.90
C SER A 101 9.08 -0.49 -0.08
N LEU A 102 8.76 -0.34 -1.36
CA LEU A 102 9.02 -1.33 -2.40
C LEU A 102 9.51 -0.67 -3.67
N ARG A 103 10.53 -1.28 -4.27
CA ARG A 103 11.06 -0.88 -5.58
C ARG A 103 11.14 -2.04 -6.59
N ASP A 104 10.77 -3.25 -6.18
CA ASP A 104 10.76 -4.47 -6.99
C ASP A 104 10.16 -4.28 -8.39
N ASP A 105 10.86 -4.74 -9.42
CA ASP A 105 10.51 -4.50 -10.83
C ASP A 105 9.18 -5.14 -11.26
N ASP A 106 8.71 -6.16 -10.54
CA ASP A 106 7.49 -6.91 -10.83
C ASP A 106 6.28 -6.50 -9.98
N LYS A 107 6.40 -5.44 -9.16
CA LYS A 107 5.36 -4.97 -8.23
C LYS A 107 5.15 -3.46 -8.31
N PRO A 108 3.97 -2.96 -7.89
CA PRO A 108 3.77 -1.52 -7.72
C PRO A 108 4.82 -0.91 -6.81
N LYS A 109 5.21 0.33 -7.10
CA LYS A 109 6.21 1.05 -6.32
C LYS A 109 5.56 1.62 -5.06
N ILE A 110 6.24 1.46 -3.93
CA ILE A 110 5.79 2.04 -2.66
C ILE A 110 6.92 2.94 -2.14
N PRO A 111 6.80 4.27 -2.28
CA PRO A 111 7.69 5.19 -1.60
C PRO A 111 7.59 4.98 -0.09
N HIS A 112 8.71 5.11 0.61
CA HIS A 112 8.71 5.04 2.07
C HIS A 112 7.91 6.19 2.67
N GLN A 113 7.10 5.89 3.69
CA GLN A 113 6.21 6.87 4.32
C GLN A 113 6.50 7.04 5.80
N SER A 114 6.06 8.17 6.34
CA SER A 114 6.06 8.40 7.78
C SER A 114 4.83 7.76 8.43
N SER A 115 4.85 7.66 9.75
CA SER A 115 3.73 7.18 10.56
C SER A 115 2.66 8.24 10.82
N ALA A 116 2.91 9.49 10.44
CA ALA A 116 1.94 10.56 10.59
C ALA A 116 0.81 10.38 9.56
N THR A 117 -0.40 10.15 10.05
CA THR A 117 -1.56 9.83 9.22
C THR A 117 -1.95 11.01 8.35
N GLY A 118 -2.10 10.80 7.04
CA GLY A 118 -2.46 11.85 6.08
C GLY A 118 -1.27 12.37 5.27
N MET A 119 -0.07 12.33 5.85
CA MET A 119 1.17 12.83 5.23
C MET A 119 1.53 12.16 3.89
N GLN A 120 0.98 10.98 3.61
CA GLN A 120 1.17 10.30 2.34
C GLN A 120 0.40 10.93 1.17
N ALA A 121 -0.64 11.72 1.45
CA ALA A 121 -1.52 12.28 0.42
C ALA A 121 -0.81 13.31 -0.48
N ILE A 122 -0.06 14.26 0.11
CA ILE A 122 0.70 15.27 -0.68
C ILE A 122 1.74 14.59 -1.60
N PRO A 123 2.62 13.70 -1.11
CA PRO A 123 3.54 12.95 -1.97
C PRO A 123 2.83 12.13 -3.05
N ALA A 124 1.70 11.49 -2.74
CA ALA A 124 0.91 10.74 -3.73
C ALA A 124 0.43 11.65 -4.86
N THR A 125 -0.16 12.79 -4.52
CA THR A 125 -0.57 13.80 -5.49
C THR A 125 0.63 14.33 -6.29
N GLY A 126 1.78 14.54 -5.66
CA GLY A 126 3.02 14.94 -6.35
C GLY A 126 3.52 13.91 -7.36
N VAL A 127 3.43 12.62 -7.04
CA VAL A 127 3.75 11.55 -8.00
C VAL A 127 2.76 11.55 -9.17
N ALA A 128 1.47 11.72 -8.92
CA ALA A 128 0.45 11.82 -9.97
C ALA A 128 0.72 13.03 -10.89
N MET A 129 1.08 14.17 -10.32
CA MET A 129 1.48 15.36 -11.09
C MET A 129 2.71 15.08 -11.96
N GLY A 130 3.68 14.33 -11.42
CA GLY A 130 4.87 13.92 -12.17
C GLY A 130 4.54 12.99 -13.34
N MET A 131 3.60 12.06 -13.17
CA MET A 131 3.09 11.20 -14.24
C MET A 131 2.39 12.02 -15.32
N GLN A 132 1.44 12.89 -14.93
CA GLN A 132 0.74 13.79 -15.84
C GLN A 132 1.71 14.71 -16.60
N TYR A 133 2.70 15.26 -15.92
CA TYR A 133 3.72 16.10 -16.55
C TYR A 133 4.47 15.33 -17.64
N LYS A 134 4.89 14.09 -17.37
CA LYS A 134 5.57 13.25 -18.37
C LYS A 134 4.68 13.01 -19.59
N GLU A 135 3.40 12.71 -19.39
CA GLU A 135 2.45 12.53 -20.50
C GLU A 135 2.30 13.80 -21.35
N LEU A 136 2.08 14.96 -20.71
CA LEU A 136 1.92 16.24 -21.40
C LEU A 136 3.18 16.69 -22.16
N GLN A 137 4.36 16.31 -21.69
CA GLN A 137 5.64 16.60 -22.35
C GLN A 137 6.06 15.52 -23.36
N GLY A 138 5.31 14.43 -23.50
CA GLY A 138 5.70 13.28 -24.32
C GLY A 138 6.94 12.54 -23.81
N LEU A 139 7.19 12.58 -22.50
CA LEU A 139 8.28 11.91 -21.78
C LEU A 139 7.81 10.62 -21.08
N ASP A 140 6.55 10.23 -21.27
CA ASP A 140 5.99 8.98 -20.78
C ASP A 140 6.59 7.77 -21.52
N ASP A 141 6.63 6.63 -20.82
CA ASP A 141 7.20 5.41 -21.35
C ASP A 141 6.24 4.76 -22.36
N LYS A 142 6.56 4.90 -23.64
CA LYS A 142 5.77 4.37 -24.77
C LYS A 142 5.77 2.84 -24.86
N THR A 143 6.57 2.15 -24.04
CA THR A 143 6.55 0.67 -23.98
C THR A 143 5.45 0.15 -23.06
N LEU A 144 4.91 1.00 -22.17
CA LEU A 144 3.81 0.62 -21.29
C LEU A 144 2.52 0.44 -22.08
N LYS A 145 1.86 -0.70 -21.85
CA LYS A 145 0.54 -0.97 -22.43
C LYS A 145 -0.57 -0.13 -21.78
N ASP A 146 -0.47 0.04 -20.46
CA ASP A 146 -1.43 0.74 -19.63
C ASP A 146 -0.69 1.89 -18.93
N LEU A 147 -1.28 3.09 -18.94
CA LEU A 147 -0.71 4.27 -18.29
C LEU A 147 -0.60 4.06 -16.78
N PRO A 148 0.47 4.57 -16.13
CA PRO A 148 0.65 4.41 -14.70
C PRO A 148 -0.38 5.23 -13.93
N LEU A 149 -0.78 4.73 -12.77
CA LEU A 149 -1.65 5.45 -11.84
C LEU A 149 -1.07 5.53 -10.43
N VAL A 150 -1.67 6.38 -9.60
CA VAL A 150 -1.34 6.51 -8.19
C VAL A 150 -2.54 6.15 -7.34
N VAL A 151 -2.35 5.26 -6.38
CA VAL A 151 -3.34 4.97 -5.33
C VAL A 151 -2.85 5.52 -4.01
N CYS A 152 -3.69 6.31 -3.35
CA CYS A 152 -3.48 6.75 -1.97
C CYS A 152 -4.57 6.18 -1.07
N SER A 153 -4.17 5.40 -0.07
CA SER A 153 -5.09 4.84 0.92
C SER A 153 -5.10 5.68 2.19
N LEU A 154 -6.29 5.93 2.72
CA LEU A 154 -6.55 6.86 3.82
C LEU A 154 -7.51 6.23 4.82
N GLY A 155 -7.30 6.52 6.11
CA GLY A 155 -8.32 6.29 7.13
C GLY A 155 -9.31 7.45 7.16
N ASP A 156 -10.57 7.17 7.49
CA ASP A 156 -11.64 8.17 7.61
C ASP A 156 -11.27 9.32 8.57
N ALA A 157 -10.72 8.99 9.74
CA ALA A 157 -10.27 9.99 10.70
C ALA A 157 -9.11 10.85 10.16
N SER A 158 -8.25 10.29 9.32
CA SER A 158 -7.14 11.08 8.75
C SER A 158 -7.62 12.15 7.78
N VAL A 159 -8.81 11.99 7.16
CA VAL A 159 -9.37 12.93 6.17
C VAL A 159 -9.54 14.36 6.72
N THR A 160 -9.54 14.54 8.04
CA THR A 160 -9.59 15.86 8.67
C THR A 160 -8.25 16.62 8.67
N GLU A 161 -7.15 15.94 8.36
CA GLU A 161 -5.81 16.52 8.35
C GLU A 161 -5.64 17.49 7.16
N GLY A 162 -4.87 18.57 7.40
CA GLY A 162 -4.73 19.68 6.44
C GLY A 162 -4.08 19.26 5.13
N GLU A 163 -3.11 18.35 5.19
CA GLU A 163 -2.40 17.83 4.02
C GLU A 163 -3.30 17.04 3.07
N ILE A 164 -4.37 16.42 3.57
CA ILE A 164 -5.33 15.71 2.71
C ILE A 164 -6.20 16.72 1.97
N ALA A 165 -6.63 17.78 2.65
CA ALA A 165 -7.36 18.87 2.01
C ALA A 165 -6.51 19.53 0.90
N GLU A 166 -5.22 19.76 1.16
CA GLU A 166 -4.26 20.25 0.15
C GLU A 166 -4.14 19.27 -1.04
N ALA A 167 -3.93 17.98 -0.75
CA ALA A 167 -3.78 16.94 -1.76
C ALA A 167 -5.02 16.81 -2.66
N PHE A 168 -6.22 16.82 -2.08
CA PHE A 168 -7.49 16.76 -2.82
C PHE A 168 -7.71 18.01 -3.66
N GLN A 169 -7.42 19.19 -3.11
CA GLN A 169 -7.56 20.45 -3.86
C GLN A 169 -6.64 20.45 -5.09
N MET A 170 -5.40 19.97 -4.93
CA MET A 170 -4.46 19.90 -6.04
C MET A 170 -4.84 18.82 -7.07
N ALA A 171 -5.31 17.65 -6.63
CA ALA A 171 -5.84 16.61 -7.51
C ALA A 171 -7.02 17.12 -8.35
N ALA A 172 -7.98 17.79 -7.71
CA ALA A 172 -9.12 18.40 -8.39
C ALA A 172 -8.68 19.52 -9.35
N LEU A 173 -7.80 20.43 -8.92
CA LEU A 173 -7.34 21.54 -9.76
C LEU A 173 -6.58 21.07 -11.00
N LYS A 174 -5.79 19.99 -10.88
CA LYS A 174 -4.98 19.46 -11.97
C LYS A 174 -5.68 18.37 -12.78
N GLN A 175 -6.89 17.96 -12.40
CA GLN A 175 -7.66 16.90 -13.08
C GLN A 175 -6.85 15.61 -13.18
N MET A 176 -6.35 15.15 -12.03
CA MET A 176 -5.62 13.88 -11.88
C MET A 176 -6.49 12.81 -11.25
#